data_AF-C9RGF7-F1
#
_entry.id   AF-C9RGF7-F1
#
_cell.length_a   1.000
_cell.length_b   1.000
_cell.length_c   1.000
_cell.angle_alpha   90.00
_cell.angle_beta   90.00
_cell.angle_gamma   90.00
#
_symmetry.space_group_name_H-M   'P 1'
#
loop_
_entity.id
_entity.type
_entity.pdbx_description
1 polymer ?
#
loop_
_entity_poly.entity_id
_entity_poly.type
_entity_poly.pdbx_seq_one_letter_code
_entity_poly.pdbx_strand_id
1 'polypeptide(L)'
;MKAYELVVYREKCHGCGNCVIACPVNAKNPETWGGKGPYSDDVVIRVENGAVAIINKDLCGGCGACIEACPVGAIELVFKRK
;
A
#
# COMPACT_ATOMS: atom_id res chain seq x y z
N MET A 1 -12.11 4.75 -14.83
CA MET A 1 -10.63 4.78 -14.77
C MET A 1 -10.22 5.72 -13.64
N LYS A 2 -9.31 5.33 -12.74
CA LYS A 2 -8.91 6.18 -11.60
C LYS A 2 -8.03 7.34 -12.10
N ALA A 3 -8.12 8.50 -11.42
CA ALA A 3 -7.32 9.69 -11.75
C ALA A 3 -5.84 9.57 -11.35
N TYR A 4 -5.50 8.51 -10.61
CA TYR A 4 -4.17 8.24 -10.09
C TYR A 4 -3.78 6.78 -10.32
N GLU A 5 -2.48 6.53 -10.21
CA GLU A 5 -1.86 5.21 -10.16
C GLU A 5 -1.07 5.09 -8.85
N LEU A 6 -1.31 4.02 -8.09
CA LEU A 6 -0.50 3.72 -6.91
C LEU A 6 0.78 3.02 -7.37
N VAL A 7 1.93 3.56 -7.01
CA VAL A 7 3.25 3.06 -7.43
C VAL A 7 4.10 2.77 -6.20
N VAL A 8 4.82 1.65 -6.21
CA VAL A 8 5.81 1.29 -5.18
C VAL A 8 7.20 1.19 -5.81
N TYR A 9 8.13 1.97 -5.28
CA TYR A 9 9.54 1.97 -5.63
C TYR A 9 10.28 0.91 -4.81
N ARG A 10 10.35 -0.32 -5.35
CA ARG A 10 10.89 -1.50 -4.62
C ARG A 10 12.33 -1.28 -4.15
N GLU A 11 13.12 -0.56 -4.92
CA GLU A 11 14.52 -0.24 -4.62
C GLU A 11 14.69 0.66 -3.38
N LYS A 12 13.65 1.40 -2.99
CA LYS A 12 13.63 2.23 -1.77
C LYS A 12 12.93 1.54 -0.61
N CYS A 13 12.21 0.44 -0.86
CA CYS A 13 11.34 -0.17 0.13
C CYS A 13 12.13 -1.04 1.11
N HIS A 14 11.97 -0.78 2.42
CA HIS A 14 12.58 -1.60 3.47
C HIS A 14 11.64 -2.70 4.02
N GLY A 15 10.44 -2.84 3.46
CA GLY A 15 9.48 -3.87 3.88
C GLY A 15 8.91 -3.71 5.29
N CYS A 16 9.02 -2.52 5.90
CA CYS A 16 8.57 -2.28 7.29
C CYS A 16 7.07 -2.46 7.54
N GLY A 17 6.23 -2.39 6.49
CA GLY A 17 4.79 -2.61 6.61
C GLY A 17 3.97 -1.43 7.15
N ASN A 18 4.58 -0.27 7.43
CA ASN A 18 3.84 0.91 7.95
C ASN A 18 2.67 1.31 7.04
N CYS A 19 2.86 1.30 5.72
CA CYS A 19 1.81 1.58 4.75
C CYS A 19 0.68 0.54 4.78
N VAL A 20 1.00 -0.72 5.09
CA VAL A 20 0.02 -1.82 5.19
C VAL A 20 -0.92 -1.58 6.36
N ILE A 21 -0.39 -1.17 7.52
CA ILE A 21 -1.17 -0.85 8.72
C ILE A 21 -1.93 0.47 8.56
N ALA A 22 -1.29 1.50 7.99
CA ALA A 22 -1.90 2.82 7.82
C ALA A 22 -3.05 2.84 6.80
N CYS A 23 -3.15 1.84 5.92
CA CYS A 23 -4.19 1.80 4.91
C CYS A 23 -5.57 1.51 5.56
N PRO A 24 -6.54 2.43 5.49
CA PRO A 24 -7.86 2.23 6.11
C PRO A 24 -8.68 1.13 5.44
N VAL A 25 -8.34 0.77 4.20
CA VAL A 25 -8.97 -0.37 3.49
C VAL A 25 -8.42 -1.68 4.04
N ASN A 26 -7.08 -1.78 4.18
CA ASN A 26 -6.45 -2.94 4.80
C ASN A 26 -6.96 -3.15 6.23
N ALA A 27 -7.05 -2.10 7.04
CA ALA A 27 -7.47 -2.18 8.45
C ALA A 27 -8.85 -2.83 8.67
N LYS A 28 -9.71 -2.91 7.64
CA LYS A 28 -10.99 -3.63 7.67
C LYS A 28 -10.82 -5.14 7.77
N ASN A 29 -9.67 -5.68 7.36
CA ASN A 29 -9.32 -7.08 7.54
C ASN A 29 -8.54 -7.23 8.87
N PRO A 30 -9.08 -7.95 9.87
CA PRO A 30 -8.43 -8.16 11.16
C PRO A 30 -7.03 -8.80 11.10
N GLU A 31 -6.73 -9.56 10.06
CA GLU A 31 -5.43 -10.18 9.84
C GLU A 31 -4.32 -9.15 9.48
N THR A 32 -4.67 -7.89 9.17
CA THR A 32 -3.70 -6.84 8.82
C THR A 32 -3.01 -6.19 10.02
N TRP A 33 -3.51 -6.39 11.24
CA TRP A 33 -3.10 -5.63 12.43
C TRP A 33 -1.65 -5.92 12.87
N GLY A 34 -1.05 -7.02 12.40
CA GLY A 34 0.33 -7.42 12.72
C GLY A 34 1.42 -6.93 11.74
N GLY A 35 1.11 -6.04 10.80
CA GLY A 35 2.10 -5.44 9.88
C GLY A 35 2.62 -6.34 8.74
N LYS A 36 2.37 -7.65 8.77
CA LYS A 36 2.66 -8.56 7.65
C LYS A 36 1.56 -8.64 6.60
N GLY A 37 0.36 -8.11 6.89
CA GLY A 37 -0.80 -8.21 6.01
C GLY A 37 -1.37 -9.64 5.92
N PRO A 38 -2.62 -9.80 5.47
CA PRO A 38 -3.30 -11.08 5.35
C PRO A 38 -2.71 -11.91 4.20
N TYR A 39 -2.94 -13.22 4.27
CA TYR A 39 -2.78 -14.12 3.12
C TYR A 39 -3.90 -13.97 2.08
N SER A 40 -4.93 -13.16 2.37
CA SER A 40 -6.03 -12.86 1.44
C SER A 40 -5.68 -11.75 0.44
N ASP A 41 -6.40 -11.73 -0.69
CA ASP A 41 -6.25 -10.74 -1.77
C ASP A 41 -7.22 -9.56 -1.64
N ASP A 42 -8.00 -9.51 -0.57
CA ASP A 42 -8.96 -8.44 -0.25
C ASP A 42 -8.28 -7.19 0.37
N VAL A 43 -7.02 -6.96 0.03
CA VAL A 43 -6.19 -5.85 0.52
C VAL A 43 -5.56 -5.07 -0.63
N VAL A 44 -5.24 -3.81 -0.36
CA VAL A 44 -4.61 -2.94 -1.37
C VAL A 44 -3.13 -3.31 -1.53
N ILE A 45 -2.44 -3.49 -0.42
CA ILE A 45 -0.99 -3.71 -0.34
C ILE A 45 -0.62 -4.70 0.77
N ARG A 46 0.43 -5.51 0.57
CA ARG A 46 1.05 -6.34 1.62
C ARG A 46 2.56 -6.39 1.45
N VAL A 47 3.28 -6.89 2.45
CA VAL A 47 4.74 -7.10 2.32
C VAL A 47 4.98 -8.49 1.71
N GLU A 48 5.67 -8.55 0.58
CA GLU A 48 6.10 -9.77 -0.09
C GLU A 48 7.61 -9.72 -0.39
N ASN A 49 8.34 -10.75 0.01
CA ASN A 49 9.77 -10.88 -0.27
C ASN A 49 10.58 -9.63 0.14
N GLY A 50 10.27 -9.07 1.32
CA GLY A 50 10.98 -7.91 1.89
C GLY A 50 10.59 -6.55 1.32
N ALA A 51 9.61 -6.46 0.42
CA ALA A 51 9.11 -5.19 -0.11
C ALA A 51 7.58 -5.17 -0.18
N VAL A 52 7.01 -3.99 -0.19
CA VAL A 52 5.56 -3.84 -0.35
C VAL A 52 5.17 -4.18 -1.79
N ALA A 53 4.14 -4.99 -1.96
CA ALA A 53 3.50 -5.32 -3.22
C ALA A 53 2.08 -4.76 -3.26
N ILE A 54 1.64 -4.33 -4.43
CA ILE A 54 0.25 -3.93 -4.69
C ILE A 54 -0.52 -5.18 -5.06
N ILE A 55 -1.51 -5.55 -4.24
CA ILE A 55 -2.28 -6.78 -4.41
C ILE A 55 -3.54 -6.48 -5.21
N ASN A 56 -4.36 -5.55 -4.72
CA ASN A 56 -5.56 -5.11 -5.42
C ASN A 56 -5.65 -3.59 -5.49
N LYS A 57 -5.22 -3.02 -6.62
CA LYS A 57 -5.26 -1.58 -6.87
C LYS A 57 -6.68 -1.02 -6.96
N ASP A 58 -7.69 -1.85 -7.25
CA ASP A 58 -9.07 -1.41 -7.41
C ASP A 58 -9.73 -1.08 -6.07
N LEU A 59 -9.25 -1.69 -4.98
CA LEU A 59 -9.65 -1.36 -3.61
C LEU A 59 -9.07 -0.02 -3.11
N CYS A 60 -8.01 0.50 -3.73
CA CYS A 60 -7.40 1.76 -3.31
C CYS A 60 -8.38 2.94 -3.44
N GLY A 61 -8.49 3.77 -2.40
CA GLY A 61 -9.30 5.00 -2.43
C GLY A 61 -8.53 6.26 -2.86
N GLY A 62 -7.19 6.20 -2.88
CA GLY A 62 -6.35 7.35 -3.23
C GLY A 62 -6.20 8.37 -2.09
N CYS A 63 -6.40 7.96 -0.84
CA CYS A 63 -6.39 8.86 0.33
C CYS A 63 -5.00 9.33 0.77
N GLY A 64 -3.92 8.71 0.28
CA GLY A 64 -2.55 9.14 0.61
C GLY A 64 -1.97 8.65 1.95
N ALA A 65 -2.75 7.97 2.81
CA ALA A 65 -2.27 7.50 4.12
C ALA A 65 -0.99 6.65 4.07
N CYS A 66 -0.83 5.83 3.01
CA CYS A 66 0.37 5.03 2.80
C CYS A 66 1.63 5.85 2.48
N ILE A 67 1.46 7.01 1.83
CA ILE A 67 2.54 7.93 1.49
C ILE A 67 3.05 8.59 2.77
N GLU A 68 2.14 9.13 3.59
CA GLU A 68 2.48 9.76 4.88
C GLU A 68 3.16 8.78 5.84
N ALA A 69 2.71 7.53 5.85
CA ALA A 69 3.27 6.49 6.70
C ALA A 69 4.65 5.96 6.22
N CYS A 70 5.08 6.27 4.99
CA CYS A 70 6.31 5.73 4.43
C CYS A 70 7.52 6.59 4.81
N PRO A 71 8.42 6.13 5.70
CA PRO A 71 9.54 6.95 6.18
C PRO A 71 10.62 7.21 5.11
N VAL A 72 10.60 6.44 4.01
CA VAL A 72 11.63 6.44 2.96
C VAL A 72 11.08 6.87 1.60
N GLY A 73 9.82 7.31 1.53
CA GLY A 73 9.21 7.76 0.27
C GLY A 73 9.20 6.69 -0.83
N ALA A 74 8.97 5.42 -0.47
CA ALA A 74 8.96 4.29 -1.40
C ALA A 74 7.59 4.02 -2.05
N ILE A 75 6.57 4.82 -1.77
CA ILE A 75 5.21 4.66 -2.30
C ILE A 75 4.61 6.02 -2.66
N GLU A 76 3.92 6.10 -3.80
CA GLU A 76 3.38 7.34 -4.34
C GLU A 76 2.04 7.14 -5.05
N LEU A 77 1.22 8.18 -5.09
CA LEU A 77 0.06 8.30 -5.96
C LEU A 77 0.40 9.21 -7.14
N VAL A 78 0.62 8.61 -8.31
CA VAL A 78 0.98 9.34 -9.54
C VAL A 78 -0.30 9.75 -10.26
N PHE A 79 -0.56 11.05 -10.35
CA PHE A 79 -1.73 11.59 -11.03
C PHE A 79 -1.47 11.74 -12.53
N LYS A 80 -2.33 11.14 -13.35
CA LYS A 80 -2.24 11.31 -14.80
C LYS A 80 -2.87 12.65 -15.17
N ARG A 81 -2.07 13.59 -15.66
CA ARG A 81 -2.58 14.82 -16.29
C ARG A 81 -3.30 14.42 -17.57
N LYS A 82 -4.49 14.96 -17.75
CA LYS A 82 -5.29 14.80 -18.96
C LYS A 82 -4.78 15.72 -20.06
#